data_AF-A0A1I7UHS6-F1
#
_entry.id   AF-A0A1I7UHS6-F1
#
_cell.length_a   1.000
_cell.length_b   1.000
_cell.length_c   1.000
_cell.angle_alpha   90.00
_cell.angle_beta   90.00
_cell.angle_gamma   90.00
#
_symmetry.space_group_name_H-M   'P 1'
#
loop_
_entity.id
_entity.type
_entity.pdbx_description
1 polymer ?
#
loop_
_entity_poly.entity_id
_entity_poly.type
_entity_poly.pdbx_seq_one_letter_code
_entity_poly.pdbx_strand_id
1 'polypeptide(L)'
;MEKPEDKTEFPLHHLDYVSLNEILKNLSLVDIFELSFTTKEVKNTLAEANIPIKSMRIDFDPKMPMIHIKSVRDEFMWTFGYPPGFCMRALKNEYKIEQFSYECKKSVNGYHTLHHDMEGGMIAVIRHLVSIFNCSDAIVDEISIDLAVIGDSRSIGEHFKHFKNIKRFSVHETVDNETNRLNFAQHSDFILSCLHAEEVYIGVELLEHRLMRTSNGDFDFQEIPTRLDRTLKTDHINLKFAAWITREDLLNLEVKTAILGENKLTENDLNAFIKQWLNSESNELYWLEVKVAATRNVDLILEGLTVEPDTYRLDNSKCSCPYRRFDKSECVPFDFPEDAKQVTRPNGIDMASISITEDVFFFHVRNDGPITIPRPIELPPTAEEQNLEAAMRQAEQFVGIIREDFVRHRFNMRMAEGARERRDEDHERMIIEIRQHAAMNELNNLRAQLQNLQEQRGRQQARLRAEEEIDRFRRREQRFQRFQ
;
A
#
# COMPACT_ATOMS: atom_id res chain seq x y z
N MET A 1 12.18 -27.29 53.69
CA MET A 1 10.88 -27.04 53.04
C MET A 1 11.18 -26.36 51.73
N GLU A 2 11.10 -27.12 50.65
CA GLU A 2 11.26 -26.65 49.27
C GLU A 2 10.11 -25.70 48.92
N LYS A 3 10.40 -24.61 48.21
CA LYS A 3 9.37 -23.70 47.66
C LYS A 3 8.56 -24.47 46.61
N PRO A 4 7.23 -24.31 46.54
CA PRO A 4 6.49 -24.80 45.39
C PRO A 4 6.88 -23.96 44.18
N GLU A 5 7.47 -24.60 43.17
CA GLU A 5 7.61 -24.02 41.84
C GLU A 5 6.20 -23.91 41.24
N ASP A 6 5.71 -22.69 41.00
CA ASP A 6 4.53 -22.49 40.18
C ASP A 6 4.91 -22.70 38.71
N LYS A 7 4.86 -23.98 38.31
CA LYS A 7 5.02 -24.49 36.95
C LYS A 7 3.65 -24.81 36.35
N THR A 8 2.75 -23.83 36.24
CA THR A 8 1.70 -23.97 35.22
C THR A 8 2.34 -23.82 33.85
N GLU A 9 2.95 -24.91 33.38
CA GLU A 9 3.28 -25.11 31.98
C GLU A 9 1.97 -25.08 31.20
N PHE A 10 1.83 -24.12 30.27
CA PHE A 10 0.73 -24.10 29.32
C PHE A 10 1.23 -24.79 28.05
N PRO A 11 0.85 -26.06 27.80
CA PRO A 11 1.41 -26.82 26.70
C PRO A 11 0.69 -26.43 25.40
N LEU A 12 1.11 -25.30 24.81
CA LEU A 12 0.53 -24.77 23.56
C LEU A 12 0.46 -25.84 22.45
N HIS A 13 1.44 -26.76 22.43
CA HIS A 13 1.58 -27.85 21.46
C HIS A 13 0.73 -29.11 21.78
N HIS A 14 0.10 -29.19 22.95
CA HIS A 14 -0.84 -30.27 23.30
C HIS A 14 -2.30 -29.90 23.03
N LEU A 15 -2.56 -28.66 22.59
CA LEU A 15 -3.90 -28.22 22.24
C LEU A 15 -4.32 -28.78 20.89
N ASP A 16 -5.60 -29.12 20.76
CA ASP A 16 -6.18 -29.45 19.47
C ASP A 16 -6.20 -28.21 18.56
N TYR A 17 -6.30 -28.47 17.25
CA TYR A 17 -6.29 -27.44 16.21
C TYR A 17 -7.29 -26.30 16.45
N VAL A 18 -8.48 -26.60 16.97
CA VAL A 18 -9.54 -25.60 17.19
C VAL A 18 -9.18 -24.70 18.35
N SER A 19 -8.81 -25.28 19.49
CA SER A 19 -8.42 -24.53 20.70
C SER A 19 -7.21 -23.64 20.45
N LEU A 20 -6.23 -24.16 19.74
CA LEU A 20 -5.04 -23.42 19.33
C LEU A 20 -5.40 -22.24 18.40
N ASN A 21 -6.21 -22.46 17.36
CA ASN A 21 -6.62 -21.38 16.46
C ASN A 21 -7.35 -20.26 17.20
N GLU A 22 -8.20 -20.59 18.16
CA GLU A 22 -8.88 -19.58 18.97
C GLU A 22 -7.91 -18.78 19.85
N ILE A 23 -6.86 -19.40 20.37
CA ILE A 23 -5.80 -18.66 21.11
C ILE A 23 -5.03 -17.76 20.17
N LEU A 24 -4.56 -18.29 19.03
CA LEU A 24 -3.75 -17.53 18.07
C LEU A 24 -4.49 -16.32 17.49
N LYS A 25 -5.82 -16.41 17.30
CA LYS A 25 -6.66 -15.26 16.88
C LYS A 25 -6.72 -14.12 17.91
N ASN A 26 -6.36 -14.38 19.16
CA ASN A 26 -6.37 -13.38 20.23
C ASN A 26 -4.96 -12.84 20.55
N LEU A 27 -3.91 -13.35 19.89
CA LEU A 27 -2.56 -12.84 20.01
C LEU A 27 -2.29 -11.70 19.02
N SER A 28 -1.37 -10.81 19.37
CA SER A 28 -0.86 -9.80 18.44
C SER A 28 0.01 -10.46 17.37
N LEU A 29 0.20 -9.78 16.23
CA LEU A 29 1.10 -10.30 15.19
C LEU A 29 2.55 -10.40 15.70
N VAL A 30 2.94 -9.49 16.60
CA VAL A 30 4.24 -9.51 17.28
C VAL A 30 4.38 -10.74 18.18
N ASP A 31 3.35 -11.09 18.96
CA ASP A 31 3.37 -12.28 19.83
C ASP A 31 3.51 -13.56 18.99
N ILE A 32 2.77 -13.65 17.88
CA ILE A 32 2.85 -14.79 16.96
C ILE A 32 4.25 -14.90 16.35
N PHE A 33 4.83 -13.76 15.95
CA PHE A 33 6.21 -13.73 15.47
C PHE A 33 7.19 -14.25 16.54
N GLU A 34 7.09 -13.81 17.80
CA GLU A 34 7.96 -14.29 18.88
C GLU A 34 7.78 -15.78 19.17
N LEU A 35 6.53 -16.28 19.14
CA LEU A 35 6.23 -17.70 19.30
C LEU A 35 6.90 -18.55 18.21
N SER A 36 7.09 -18.02 17.00
CA SER A 36 7.74 -18.74 15.91
C SER A 36 9.22 -19.10 16.16
N PHE A 37 9.85 -18.50 17.18
CA PHE A 37 11.23 -18.78 17.58
C PHE A 37 11.35 -19.67 18.83
N THR A 38 10.25 -20.29 19.27
CA THR A 38 10.25 -21.12 20.48
C THR A 38 10.68 -22.56 20.20
N THR A 39 9.76 -23.40 19.73
CA THR A 39 9.98 -24.82 19.43
C THR A 39 9.54 -25.13 18.01
N LYS A 40 10.07 -26.22 17.43
CA LYS A 40 9.72 -26.63 16.07
C LYS A 40 8.25 -27.02 15.97
N GLU A 41 7.72 -27.63 17.02
CA GLU A 41 6.32 -28.01 17.17
C GLU A 41 5.44 -26.77 17.06
N VAL A 42 5.68 -25.74 17.88
CA VAL A 42 4.92 -24.48 17.83
C VAL A 42 5.03 -23.82 16.45
N LYS A 43 6.21 -23.81 15.82
CA LYS A 43 6.37 -23.24 14.47
C LYS A 43 5.52 -23.96 13.43
N ASN A 44 5.51 -25.30 13.42
CA ASN A 44 4.68 -26.07 12.50
C ASN A 44 3.20 -25.80 12.73
N THR A 45 2.82 -25.72 14.01
CA THR A 45 1.47 -25.40 14.45
C THR A 45 1.00 -24.00 14.00
N LEU A 46 1.88 -23.00 13.99
CA LEU A 46 1.58 -21.67 13.44
C LEU A 46 1.34 -21.70 11.92
N ALA A 47 2.10 -22.52 11.18
CA ALA A 47 1.93 -22.63 9.73
C ALA A 47 0.59 -23.25 9.31
N GLU A 48 -0.02 -24.07 10.18
CA GLU A 48 -1.36 -24.65 9.97
C GLU A 48 -2.50 -23.69 10.38
N ALA A 49 -2.18 -22.68 11.19
CA ALA A 49 -3.14 -21.71 11.68
C ALA A 49 -3.46 -20.68 10.58
N ASN A 50 -4.75 -20.40 10.39
CA ASN A 50 -5.19 -19.41 9.43
C ASN A 50 -5.38 -18.06 10.11
N ILE A 51 -4.30 -17.30 10.24
CA ILE A 51 -4.34 -15.94 10.80
C ILE A 51 -4.80 -15.00 9.68
N PRO A 52 -5.94 -14.29 9.83
CA PRO A 52 -6.48 -13.48 8.75
C PRO A 52 -5.62 -12.22 8.55
N ILE A 53 -4.71 -12.28 7.58
CA ILE A 53 -3.96 -11.12 7.09
C ILE A 53 -4.82 -10.37 6.08
N LYS A 54 -5.04 -9.08 6.34
CA LYS A 54 -5.80 -8.19 5.46
C LYS A 54 -4.94 -7.71 4.31
N SER A 55 -3.73 -7.26 4.61
CA SER A 55 -2.79 -6.84 3.58
C SER A 55 -1.32 -6.88 3.97
N MET A 56 -0.47 -6.87 2.95
CA MET A 56 0.99 -6.80 3.07
C MET A 56 1.54 -5.70 2.15
N ARG A 57 2.47 -4.89 2.65
CA ARG A 57 3.22 -3.89 1.89
C ARG A 57 4.71 -4.14 2.06
N ILE A 58 5.44 -4.05 0.95
CA ILE A 58 6.87 -4.34 0.89
C ILE A 58 7.53 -3.19 0.14
N ASP A 59 8.49 -2.52 0.78
CA ASP A 59 9.21 -1.40 0.19
C ASP A 59 10.71 -1.63 0.33
N PHE A 60 11.40 -1.83 -0.79
CA PHE A 60 12.87 -1.91 -0.85
C PHE A 60 13.46 -0.52 -1.05
N ASP A 61 13.10 0.42 -0.17
CA ASP A 61 13.62 1.78 -0.17
C ASP A 61 15.06 1.82 0.40
N PRO A 62 16.04 2.49 -0.23
CA PRO A 62 17.43 2.48 0.23
C PRO A 62 17.66 3.16 1.58
N LYS A 63 16.78 4.09 1.97
CA LYS A 63 16.90 4.79 3.26
C LYS A 63 16.24 3.99 4.38
N MET A 64 15.11 3.36 4.09
CA MET A 64 14.32 2.65 5.09
C MET A 64 13.51 1.51 4.49
N PRO A 65 14.17 0.38 4.12
CA PRO A 65 13.43 -0.77 3.62
C PRO A 65 12.50 -1.30 4.70
N MET A 66 11.29 -1.72 4.30
CA MET A 66 10.29 -2.14 5.25
C MET A 66 9.34 -3.22 4.73
N ILE A 67 8.88 -4.04 5.67
CA ILE A 67 7.80 -5.00 5.50
C ILE A 67 6.70 -4.60 6.49
N HIS A 68 5.49 -4.39 6.00
CA HIS A 68 4.33 -4.04 6.82
C HIS A 68 3.19 -5.00 6.55
N ILE A 69 2.71 -5.67 7.59
CA ILE A 69 1.60 -6.61 7.54
C ILE A 69 0.47 -6.03 8.39
N LYS A 70 -0.74 -6.01 7.84
CA LYS A 70 -1.95 -5.57 8.53
C LYS A 70 -2.91 -6.73 8.67
N SER A 71 -3.40 -6.94 9.89
CA SER A 71 -4.55 -7.78 10.19
C SER A 71 -5.78 -6.92 10.45
N VAL A 72 -6.88 -7.54 10.86
CA VAL A 72 -8.11 -6.82 11.27
C VAL A 72 -7.91 -6.01 12.55
N ARG A 73 -7.06 -6.47 13.47
CA ARG A 73 -6.94 -5.92 14.83
C ARG A 73 -5.61 -5.24 15.11
N ASP A 74 -4.58 -5.58 14.35
CA ASP A 74 -3.20 -5.28 14.68
C ASP A 74 -2.31 -5.20 13.43
N GLU A 75 -1.14 -4.61 13.57
CA GLU A 75 -0.14 -4.47 12.53
C GLU A 75 1.25 -4.93 12.97
N PHE A 76 2.02 -5.42 12.01
CA PHE A 76 3.40 -5.84 12.20
C PHE A 76 4.29 -5.13 11.21
N MET A 77 5.37 -4.52 11.70
CA MET A 77 6.35 -3.83 10.90
C MET A 77 7.75 -4.35 11.17
N TRP A 78 8.46 -4.69 10.10
CA TRP A 78 9.90 -4.95 10.14
C TRP A 78 10.62 -3.92 9.29
N THR A 79 11.56 -3.16 9.87
CA THR A 79 12.37 -2.20 9.11
C THR A 79 13.85 -2.54 9.14
N PHE A 80 14.50 -2.31 8.01
CA PHE A 80 15.95 -2.41 7.83
C PHE A 80 16.58 -1.03 8.06
N GLY A 81 16.43 -0.54 9.28
CA GLY A 81 16.78 0.80 9.71
C GLY A 81 16.04 1.15 11.00
N TYR A 82 16.37 2.29 11.59
CA TYR A 82 15.73 2.76 12.81
C TYR A 82 14.84 3.98 12.50
N PRO A 83 13.51 3.80 12.39
CA PRO A 83 12.62 4.91 12.06
C PRO A 83 12.62 5.96 13.19
N PRO A 84 12.65 7.26 12.85
CA PRO A 84 12.59 8.34 13.84
C PRO A 84 11.21 8.35 14.51
N GLY A 85 11.17 8.73 15.79
CA GLY A 85 9.91 8.88 16.54
C GLY A 85 9.38 7.59 17.18
N PHE A 86 10.00 6.43 16.94
CA PHE A 86 9.62 5.17 17.60
C PHE A 86 10.41 4.96 18.89
N CYS A 87 9.71 4.71 20.00
CA CYS A 87 10.34 4.23 21.22
C CYS A 87 10.75 2.77 21.02
N MET A 88 12.07 2.52 21.02
CA MET A 88 12.65 1.21 20.73
C MET A 88 13.44 0.70 21.93
N ARG A 89 13.23 -0.57 22.28
CA ARG A 89 14.00 -1.26 23.32
C ARG A 89 14.97 -2.23 22.66
N ALA A 90 16.25 -2.14 23.05
CA ALA A 90 17.25 -3.12 22.62
C ALA A 90 16.88 -4.50 23.15
N LEU A 91 16.87 -5.49 22.26
CA LEU A 91 16.75 -6.88 22.66
C LEU A 91 18.14 -7.44 22.94
N LYS A 92 18.23 -8.35 23.91
CA LYS A 92 19.48 -9.08 24.20
C LYS A 92 19.68 -10.30 23.29
N ASN A 93 18.65 -10.66 22.53
CA ASN A 93 18.63 -11.88 21.74
C ASN A 93 18.69 -11.53 20.26
N GLU A 94 19.41 -12.34 19.50
CA GLU A 94 19.41 -12.32 18.03
C GLU A 94 18.30 -13.24 17.51
N TYR A 95 17.64 -12.82 16.43
CA TYR A 95 16.75 -13.70 15.68
C TYR A 95 17.54 -14.35 14.55
N LYS A 96 17.50 -15.68 14.45
CA LYS A 96 18.12 -16.42 13.34
C LYS A 96 17.05 -16.84 12.35
N ILE A 97 17.05 -16.23 11.17
CA ILE A 97 16.13 -16.57 10.08
C ILE A 97 16.98 -17.04 8.90
N GLU A 98 16.81 -18.31 8.56
CA GLU A 98 17.62 -18.99 7.54
C GLU A 98 19.13 -18.85 7.84
N GLN A 99 19.93 -18.38 6.89
CA GLN A 99 21.37 -18.16 7.07
C GLN A 99 21.73 -16.85 7.80
N PHE A 100 20.75 -15.99 8.10
CA PHE A 100 21.01 -14.66 8.63
C PHE A 100 20.71 -14.56 10.14
N SER A 101 21.49 -13.71 10.82
CA SER A 101 21.27 -13.34 12.23
C SER A 101 20.93 -11.86 12.30
N TYR A 102 19.88 -11.52 13.04
CA TYR A 102 19.36 -10.16 13.14
C TYR A 102 19.43 -9.67 14.59
N GLU A 103 20.22 -8.62 14.80
CA GLU A 103 20.24 -7.85 16.04
C GLU A 103 19.13 -6.80 16.00
N CYS A 104 17.97 -7.15 16.58
CA CYS A 104 16.78 -6.32 16.50
C CYS A 104 16.60 -5.41 17.72
N LYS A 105 16.02 -4.23 17.48
CA LYS A 105 15.30 -3.46 18.50
C LYS A 105 13.80 -3.67 18.32
N LYS A 106 13.07 -3.74 19.44
CA LYS A 106 11.62 -3.93 19.45
C LYS A 106 10.92 -2.59 19.67
N SER A 107 9.91 -2.31 18.86
CA SER A 107 8.90 -1.27 19.12
C SER A 107 7.56 -1.93 19.48
N VAL A 108 6.50 -1.12 19.64
CA VAL A 108 5.15 -1.65 19.91
C VAL A 108 4.65 -2.52 18.76
N ASN A 109 4.96 -2.13 17.51
CA ASN A 109 4.36 -2.72 16.32
C ASN A 109 5.36 -3.59 15.53
N GLY A 110 6.52 -3.91 16.09
CA GLY A 110 7.44 -4.87 15.47
C GLY A 110 8.92 -4.63 15.73
N TYR A 111 9.75 -4.89 14.71
CA TYR A 111 11.20 -5.06 14.85
C TYR A 111 11.98 -4.19 13.88
N HIS A 112 13.15 -3.75 14.33
CA HIS A 112 14.00 -2.83 13.60
C HIS A 112 15.44 -3.32 13.67
N THR A 113 16.06 -3.55 12.51
CA THR A 113 17.42 -4.11 12.42
C THR A 113 18.28 -3.29 11.48
N LEU A 114 19.58 -3.31 11.68
CA LEU A 114 20.53 -2.99 10.62
C LEU A 114 21.02 -4.30 10.02
N HIS A 115 21.12 -4.38 8.69
CA HIS A 115 21.65 -5.55 8.00
C HIS A 115 22.45 -5.11 6.79
N HIS A 116 23.60 -5.77 6.55
CA HIS A 116 24.53 -5.39 5.49
C HIS A 116 24.06 -5.88 4.11
N ASP A 117 23.57 -7.11 4.04
CA ASP A 117 22.93 -7.69 2.85
C ASP A 117 21.41 -7.43 2.95
N MET A 118 20.99 -6.24 2.52
CA MET A 118 19.59 -5.83 2.66
C MET A 118 18.65 -6.68 1.81
N GLU A 119 19.01 -6.98 0.56
CA GLU A 119 18.19 -7.78 -0.36
C GLU A 119 18.01 -9.21 0.15
N GLY A 120 19.11 -9.93 0.41
CA GLY A 120 19.06 -11.31 0.88
C GLY A 120 18.39 -11.43 2.26
N GLY A 121 18.74 -10.52 3.18
CA GLY A 121 18.17 -10.50 4.52
C GLY A 121 16.66 -10.21 4.51
N MET A 122 16.21 -9.21 3.74
CA MET A 122 14.80 -8.87 3.65
C MET A 122 13.97 -9.99 3.01
N ILE A 123 14.47 -10.64 1.96
CA ILE A 123 13.81 -11.81 1.35
C ILE A 123 13.68 -12.97 2.35
N ALA A 124 14.70 -13.22 3.18
CA ALA A 124 14.63 -14.25 4.22
C ALA A 124 13.56 -13.92 5.28
N VAL A 125 13.45 -12.65 5.68
CA VAL A 125 12.39 -12.20 6.60
C VAL A 125 11.02 -12.36 5.95
N ILE A 126 10.84 -11.94 4.69
CA ILE A 126 9.56 -12.10 3.97
C ILE A 126 9.17 -13.58 3.91
N ARG A 127 10.09 -14.48 3.53
CA ARG A 127 9.86 -15.93 3.52
C ARG A 127 9.35 -16.45 4.85
N HIS A 128 10.01 -16.05 5.94
CA HIS A 128 9.61 -16.47 7.27
C HIS A 128 8.23 -15.93 7.64
N LEU A 129 7.94 -14.65 7.37
CA LEU A 129 6.64 -14.03 7.66
C LEU A 129 5.51 -14.69 6.86
N VAL A 130 5.71 -14.94 5.56
CA VAL A 130 4.73 -15.64 4.71
C VAL A 130 4.46 -17.05 5.22
N SER A 131 5.50 -17.74 5.71
CA SER A 131 5.38 -19.09 6.27
C SER A 131 4.60 -19.12 7.59
N ILE A 132 4.73 -18.12 8.47
CA ILE A 132 4.09 -18.13 9.79
C ILE A 132 2.70 -17.51 9.80
N PHE A 133 2.42 -16.58 8.88
CA PHE A 133 1.13 -15.89 8.79
C PHE A 133 0.23 -16.45 7.70
N ASN A 134 0.70 -17.44 6.92
CA ASN A 134 0.00 -18.02 5.78
C ASN A 134 -0.59 -16.93 4.85
N CYS A 135 0.27 -16.03 4.36
CA CYS A 135 -0.14 -14.90 3.52
C CYS A 135 -0.63 -15.30 2.11
N SER A 136 -0.90 -16.58 1.84
CA SER A 136 -1.22 -17.09 0.50
C SER A 136 -2.52 -16.51 -0.07
N ASP A 137 -3.50 -16.23 0.79
CA ASP A 137 -4.76 -15.56 0.44
C ASP A 137 -4.74 -14.05 0.75
N ALA A 138 -3.64 -13.52 1.28
CA ALA A 138 -3.53 -12.10 1.60
C ALA A 138 -3.41 -11.26 0.33
N ILE A 139 -4.00 -10.07 0.36
CA ILE A 139 -3.82 -9.08 -0.70
C ILE A 139 -2.50 -8.35 -0.47
N VAL A 140 -1.64 -8.28 -1.47
CA VAL A 140 -0.44 -7.45 -1.41
C VAL A 140 -0.82 -6.04 -1.87
N ASP A 141 -0.82 -5.08 -0.95
CA ASP A 141 -1.20 -3.70 -1.22
C ASP A 141 -0.20 -3.02 -2.16
N GLU A 142 1.09 -3.25 -1.93
CA GLU A 142 2.16 -2.69 -2.78
C GLU A 142 3.46 -3.49 -2.62
N ILE A 143 4.10 -3.75 -3.75
CA ILE A 143 5.52 -4.12 -3.84
C ILE A 143 6.24 -2.95 -4.50
N SER A 144 7.04 -2.23 -3.74
CA SER A 144 7.89 -1.13 -4.20
C SER A 144 9.34 -1.58 -4.20
N ILE A 145 10.01 -1.49 -5.35
CA ILE A 145 11.43 -1.79 -5.48
C ILE A 145 12.21 -0.55 -5.91
N ASP A 146 13.37 -0.35 -5.31
CA ASP A 146 14.37 0.61 -5.77
C ASP A 146 15.56 -0.13 -6.39
N LEU A 147 15.84 0.16 -7.65
CA LEU A 147 16.93 -0.47 -8.39
C LEU A 147 18.31 -0.02 -7.87
N ALA A 148 18.40 0.98 -7.00
CA ALA A 148 19.63 1.27 -6.26
C ALA A 148 20.04 0.13 -5.31
N VAL A 149 19.07 -0.66 -4.83
CA VAL A 149 19.28 -1.70 -3.81
C VAL A 149 19.14 -3.11 -4.37
N ILE A 150 18.20 -3.31 -5.29
CA ILE A 150 17.90 -4.65 -5.83
C ILE A 150 18.88 -5.01 -6.95
N GLY A 151 19.77 -5.95 -6.66
CA GLY A 151 20.73 -6.49 -7.62
C GLY A 151 20.16 -7.58 -8.52
N ASP A 152 19.35 -8.50 -7.99
CA ASP A 152 18.67 -9.54 -8.79
C ASP A 152 17.15 -9.40 -8.70
N SER A 153 16.58 -8.65 -9.63
CA SER A 153 15.15 -8.39 -9.71
C SER A 153 14.29 -9.64 -9.94
N ARG A 154 14.87 -10.76 -10.43
CA ARG A 154 14.13 -12.02 -10.59
C ARG A 154 13.68 -12.60 -9.26
N SER A 155 14.45 -12.37 -8.19
CA SER A 155 14.14 -12.85 -6.85
C SER A 155 12.76 -12.38 -6.40
N ILE A 156 12.39 -11.14 -6.76
CA ILE A 156 11.08 -10.55 -6.51
C ILE A 156 10.00 -11.33 -7.25
N GLY A 157 10.14 -11.50 -8.57
CA GLY A 157 9.17 -12.23 -9.38
C GLY A 157 8.95 -13.67 -8.88
N GLU A 158 10.04 -14.40 -8.60
CA GLU A 158 9.97 -15.77 -8.10
C GLU A 158 9.27 -15.87 -6.74
N HIS A 159 9.49 -14.89 -5.87
CA HIS A 159 8.97 -14.92 -4.52
C HIS A 159 7.47 -14.63 -4.45
N PHE A 160 7.00 -13.73 -5.31
CA PHE A 160 5.62 -13.26 -5.27
C PHE A 160 4.69 -13.94 -6.30
N LYS A 161 5.19 -14.84 -7.16
CA LYS A 161 4.40 -15.53 -8.20
C LYS A 161 3.17 -16.32 -7.71
N HIS A 162 3.11 -16.66 -6.42
CA HIS A 162 2.02 -17.44 -5.84
C HIS A 162 0.95 -16.58 -5.16
N PHE A 163 1.17 -15.27 -5.05
CA PHE A 163 0.17 -14.37 -4.51
C PHE A 163 -0.92 -14.13 -5.54
N LYS A 164 -2.18 -14.27 -5.11
CA LYS A 164 -3.34 -14.17 -6.02
C LYS A 164 -3.66 -12.74 -6.45
N ASN A 165 -3.40 -11.77 -5.60
CA ASN A 165 -3.73 -10.38 -5.84
C ASN A 165 -2.60 -9.47 -5.34
N ILE A 166 -1.96 -8.81 -6.29
CA ILE A 166 -1.06 -7.68 -6.05
C ILE A 166 -1.77 -6.45 -6.58
N LYS A 167 -2.16 -5.53 -5.70
CA LYS A 167 -2.79 -4.29 -6.14
C LYS A 167 -1.81 -3.44 -6.93
N ARG A 168 -0.55 -3.41 -6.50
CA ARG A 168 0.43 -2.47 -7.02
C ARG A 168 1.84 -3.02 -7.06
N PHE A 169 2.50 -2.80 -8.19
CA PHE A 169 3.94 -2.98 -8.36
C PHE A 169 4.59 -1.67 -8.81
N SER A 170 5.57 -1.17 -8.06
CA SER A 170 6.24 0.09 -8.35
C SER A 170 7.77 -0.07 -8.40
N VAL A 171 8.39 0.50 -9.44
CA VAL A 171 9.84 0.44 -9.68
C VAL A 171 10.41 1.84 -9.71
N HIS A 172 11.45 2.06 -8.89
CA HIS A 172 12.10 3.36 -8.69
C HIS A 172 13.61 3.22 -8.84
N GLU A 173 14.28 4.37 -8.94
CA GLU A 173 15.73 4.46 -8.88
C GLU A 173 16.09 5.77 -8.16
N THR A 174 16.54 5.67 -6.91
CA THR A 174 17.00 6.84 -6.16
C THR A 174 18.48 7.14 -6.40
N VAL A 175 19.26 6.13 -6.76
CA VAL A 175 20.67 6.23 -7.11
C VAL A 175 20.88 5.46 -8.41
N ASP A 176 21.48 6.13 -9.40
CA ASP A 176 21.81 5.56 -10.71
C ASP A 176 22.62 4.26 -10.56
N ASN A 177 22.08 3.16 -11.08
CA ASN A 177 22.77 1.88 -11.12
C ASN A 177 22.44 1.12 -12.42
N GLU A 178 23.29 1.34 -13.42
CA GLU A 178 23.14 0.74 -14.76
C GLU A 178 23.06 -0.79 -14.73
N THR A 179 23.84 -1.45 -13.88
CA THR A 179 23.84 -2.93 -13.79
C THR A 179 22.50 -3.46 -13.32
N ASN A 180 21.92 -2.83 -12.29
CA ASN A 180 20.64 -3.23 -11.74
C ASN A 180 19.48 -2.89 -12.70
N ARG A 181 19.55 -1.75 -13.39
CA ARG A 181 18.62 -1.41 -14.48
C ARG A 181 18.65 -2.43 -15.60
N LEU A 182 19.84 -2.82 -16.06
CA LEU A 182 19.98 -3.81 -17.11
C LEU A 182 19.44 -5.17 -16.67
N ASN A 183 19.72 -5.59 -15.43
CA ASN A 183 19.15 -6.80 -14.84
C ASN A 183 17.61 -6.75 -14.85
N PHE A 184 17.01 -5.64 -14.39
CA PHE A 184 15.56 -5.48 -14.41
C PHE A 184 15.01 -5.48 -15.84
N ALA A 185 15.62 -4.76 -16.78
CA ALA A 185 15.20 -4.71 -18.18
C ALA A 185 15.15 -6.11 -18.79
N GLN A 186 16.20 -6.92 -18.61
CA GLN A 186 16.33 -8.29 -19.11
C GLN A 186 15.31 -9.27 -18.51
N HIS A 187 14.73 -8.95 -17.34
CA HIS A 187 13.83 -9.83 -16.60
C HIS A 187 12.43 -9.25 -16.39
N SER A 188 12.17 -8.05 -16.91
CA SER A 188 10.92 -7.31 -16.74
C SER A 188 9.70 -8.11 -17.17
N ASP A 189 9.76 -8.77 -18.33
CA ASP A 189 8.69 -9.63 -18.84
C ASP A 189 8.37 -10.79 -17.89
N PHE A 190 9.41 -11.45 -17.35
CA PHE A 190 9.25 -12.53 -16.39
C PHE A 190 8.62 -12.03 -15.09
N ILE A 191 9.13 -10.93 -14.54
CA ILE A 191 8.66 -10.35 -13.28
C ILE A 191 7.19 -9.93 -13.43
N LEU A 192 6.85 -9.15 -14.45
CA LEU A 192 5.48 -8.70 -14.69
C LEU A 192 4.52 -9.89 -14.95
N SER A 193 5.01 -10.97 -15.56
CA SER A 193 4.23 -12.20 -15.73
C SER A 193 3.99 -12.97 -14.42
N CYS A 194 4.85 -12.82 -13.42
CA CYS A 194 4.69 -13.46 -12.12
C CYS A 194 3.74 -12.67 -11.21
N LEU A 195 3.81 -11.34 -11.25
CA LEU A 195 3.13 -10.50 -10.26
C LEU A 195 1.65 -10.27 -10.55
N HIS A 196 1.23 -10.29 -11.82
CA HIS A 196 -0.18 -10.02 -12.20
C HIS A 196 -0.79 -8.80 -11.49
N ALA A 197 -0.02 -7.71 -11.37
CA ALA A 197 -0.45 -6.55 -10.61
C ALA A 197 -1.62 -5.81 -11.27
N GLU A 198 -2.58 -5.34 -10.48
CA GLU A 198 -3.69 -4.47 -10.94
C GLU A 198 -3.18 -3.09 -11.39
N GLU A 199 -2.07 -2.64 -10.80
CA GLU A 199 -1.42 -1.38 -11.10
C GLU A 199 0.10 -1.55 -11.25
N VAL A 200 0.66 -0.94 -12.28
CA VAL A 200 2.11 -0.89 -12.52
C VAL A 200 2.62 0.54 -12.65
N TYR A 201 3.62 0.89 -11.83
CA TYR A 201 4.41 2.12 -11.94
C TYR A 201 5.86 1.81 -12.29
N ILE A 202 6.38 2.37 -13.37
CA ILE A 202 7.79 2.29 -13.76
C ILE A 202 8.36 3.70 -13.86
N GLY A 203 9.15 4.07 -12.85
CA GLY A 203 9.78 5.38 -12.71
C GLY A 203 11.20 5.48 -13.27
N VAL A 204 11.67 4.46 -13.98
CA VAL A 204 13.08 4.30 -14.40
C VAL A 204 13.16 4.12 -15.91
N GLU A 205 14.18 4.70 -16.53
CA GLU A 205 14.45 4.49 -17.96
C GLU A 205 15.15 3.15 -18.14
N LEU A 206 14.54 2.26 -18.91
CA LEU A 206 15.07 0.93 -19.18
C LEU A 206 15.51 0.88 -20.63
N LEU A 207 16.81 0.69 -20.86
CA LEU A 207 17.41 0.59 -22.17
C LEU A 207 17.91 -0.84 -22.41
N GLU A 208 17.72 -1.34 -23.62
CA GLU A 208 18.30 -2.58 -24.09
C GLU A 208 19.23 -2.30 -25.27
N HIS A 209 20.33 -3.04 -25.34
CA HIS A 209 21.28 -2.94 -26.44
C HIS A 209 20.87 -3.90 -27.55
N ARG A 210 20.56 -3.36 -28.74
CA ARG A 210 20.22 -4.17 -29.92
C ARG A 210 21.20 -3.96 -31.05
N LEU A 211 21.52 -5.05 -31.75
CA LEU A 211 22.30 -5.01 -32.97
C LEU A 211 21.38 -4.62 -34.14
N MET A 212 21.60 -3.43 -34.69
CA MET A 212 20.81 -2.88 -35.79
C MET A 212 21.63 -2.86 -37.07
N ARG A 213 21.01 -3.22 -38.19
CA ARG A 213 21.66 -3.11 -39.51
C ARG A 213 21.52 -1.68 -40.03
N THR A 214 22.64 -1.04 -40.36
CA THR A 214 22.65 0.32 -40.88
C THR A 214 22.22 0.35 -42.36
N SER A 215 21.91 1.54 -42.88
CA SER A 215 21.57 1.74 -44.30
C SER A 215 22.66 1.29 -45.26
N ASN A 216 23.91 1.26 -44.79
CA ASN A 216 25.08 0.89 -45.59
C ASN A 216 25.36 -0.63 -45.55
N GLY A 217 24.59 -1.37 -44.76
CA GLY A 217 24.69 -2.84 -44.65
C GLY A 217 25.55 -3.33 -43.48
N ASP A 218 26.22 -2.43 -42.76
CA ASP A 218 27.00 -2.72 -41.54
C ASP A 218 26.09 -2.97 -40.34
N PHE A 219 26.67 -3.45 -39.23
CA PHE A 219 25.97 -3.62 -37.96
C PHE A 219 26.45 -2.59 -36.93
N ASP A 220 25.51 -2.04 -36.18
CA ASP A 220 25.76 -1.07 -35.12
C ASP A 220 25.00 -1.48 -33.85
N PHE A 221 25.55 -1.16 -32.68
CA PHE A 221 24.88 -1.37 -31.41
C PHE A 221 24.15 -0.10 -31.02
N GLN A 222 22.83 -0.21 -30.85
CA GLN A 222 22.00 0.91 -30.45
C GLN A 222 21.31 0.59 -29.14
N GLU A 223 21.36 1.54 -28.22
CA GLU A 223 20.51 1.55 -27.05
C GLU A 223 19.11 1.98 -27.49
N ILE A 224 18.13 1.14 -27.20
CA ILE A 224 16.73 1.46 -27.44
C ILE A 224 15.93 1.27 -26.16
N PRO A 225 14.86 2.06 -25.95
CA PRO A 225 13.93 1.85 -24.86
C PRO A 225 13.35 0.42 -24.86
N THR A 226 13.44 -0.25 -23.71
CA THR A 226 12.92 -1.60 -23.50
C THR A 226 11.40 -1.58 -23.61
N ARG A 227 10.85 -2.48 -24.43
CA ARG A 227 9.40 -2.67 -24.55
C ARG A 227 8.85 -3.40 -23.32
N LEU A 228 7.79 -2.86 -22.70
CA LEU A 228 7.18 -3.44 -21.48
C LEU A 228 5.75 -3.90 -21.76
N ASP A 229 5.59 -4.82 -22.71
CA ASP A 229 4.30 -5.21 -23.30
C ASP A 229 3.28 -5.71 -22.29
N ARG A 230 3.77 -6.34 -21.22
CA ARG A 230 2.93 -6.85 -20.13
C ARG A 230 2.21 -5.74 -19.39
N THR A 231 2.78 -4.54 -19.32
CA THR A 231 2.14 -3.39 -18.66
C THR A 231 0.87 -2.96 -19.39
N LEU A 232 0.81 -3.08 -20.73
CA LEU A 232 -0.38 -2.72 -21.52
C LEU A 232 -1.59 -3.64 -21.27
N LYS A 233 -1.43 -4.71 -20.50
CA LYS A 233 -2.48 -5.66 -20.10
C LYS A 233 -2.93 -5.45 -18.65
N THR A 234 -2.44 -4.39 -18.01
CA THR A 234 -2.77 -4.03 -16.63
C THR A 234 -3.86 -2.96 -16.61
N ASP A 235 -4.74 -2.99 -15.61
CA ASP A 235 -5.82 -2.00 -15.48
C ASP A 235 -5.28 -0.57 -15.40
N HIS A 236 -4.22 -0.36 -14.63
CA HIS A 236 -3.64 0.97 -14.41
C HIS A 236 -2.13 0.99 -14.63
N ILE A 237 -1.67 1.88 -15.51
CA ILE A 237 -0.25 2.06 -15.80
C ILE A 237 0.22 3.49 -15.61
N ASN A 238 1.42 3.63 -15.06
CA ASN A 238 2.17 4.88 -15.06
C ASN A 238 3.61 4.62 -15.46
N LEU A 239 3.99 5.09 -16.64
CA LEU A 239 5.29 4.91 -17.24
C LEU A 239 5.96 6.28 -17.35
N LYS A 240 6.96 6.56 -16.50
CA LYS A 240 7.70 7.82 -16.55
C LYS A 240 8.47 7.96 -17.87
N PHE A 241 9.01 6.85 -18.38
CA PHE A 241 9.71 6.76 -19.66
C PHE A 241 8.95 5.80 -20.58
N ALA A 242 8.12 6.37 -21.45
CA ALA A 242 7.21 5.71 -22.37
C ALA A 242 7.65 5.85 -23.84
N ALA A 243 8.93 6.14 -24.11
CA ALA A 243 9.46 6.36 -25.45
C ALA A 243 9.39 5.13 -26.38
N TRP A 244 9.12 3.94 -25.83
CA TRP A 244 8.87 2.71 -26.57
C TRP A 244 7.41 2.56 -27.03
N ILE A 245 6.47 3.31 -26.43
CA ILE A 245 5.05 3.27 -26.81
C ILE A 245 4.90 3.84 -28.21
N THR A 246 4.32 3.04 -29.09
CA THR A 246 4.05 3.44 -30.48
C THR A 246 2.63 4.00 -30.62
N ARG A 247 2.36 4.60 -31.78
CA ARG A 247 0.99 4.96 -32.18
C ARG A 247 0.07 3.74 -32.12
N GLU A 248 0.51 2.59 -32.60
CA GLU A 248 -0.31 1.37 -32.61
C GLU A 248 -0.64 0.91 -31.18
N ASP A 249 0.31 0.99 -30.26
CA ASP A 249 0.06 0.68 -28.84
C ASP A 249 -0.97 1.66 -28.24
N LEU A 250 -0.84 2.97 -28.48
CA LEU A 250 -1.79 3.99 -28.02
C LEU A 250 -3.22 3.75 -28.54
N LEU A 251 -3.33 3.41 -29.82
CA LEU A 251 -4.60 3.15 -30.50
C LEU A 251 -5.30 1.89 -29.97
N ASN A 252 -4.54 0.91 -29.49
CA ASN A 252 -5.04 -0.36 -28.96
C ASN A 252 -4.91 -0.47 -27.43
N LEU A 253 -4.94 0.65 -26.71
CA LEU A 253 -4.93 0.65 -25.24
C LEU A 253 -6.19 -0.01 -24.68
N GLU A 254 -6.01 -1.12 -23.97
CA GLU A 254 -7.06 -1.85 -23.24
C GLU A 254 -6.99 -1.63 -21.73
N VAL A 255 -6.35 -0.54 -21.30
CA VAL A 255 -6.19 -0.18 -19.88
C VAL A 255 -7.31 0.75 -19.42
N LYS A 256 -7.60 0.78 -18.12
CA LYS A 256 -8.52 1.75 -17.50
C LYS A 256 -7.86 3.10 -17.30
N THR A 257 -6.59 3.12 -16.90
CA THR A 257 -5.82 4.35 -16.71
C THR A 257 -4.42 4.23 -17.31
N ALA A 258 -4.04 5.19 -18.14
CA ALA A 258 -2.67 5.34 -18.62
C ALA A 258 -2.10 6.71 -18.27
N ILE A 259 -0.90 6.74 -17.68
CA ILE A 259 -0.09 7.94 -17.50
C ILE A 259 1.24 7.71 -18.21
N LEU A 260 1.46 8.44 -19.29
CA LEU A 260 2.62 8.31 -20.16
C LEU A 260 3.47 9.58 -20.04
N GLY A 261 4.64 9.44 -19.42
CA GLY A 261 5.64 10.49 -19.27
C GLY A 261 6.39 10.74 -20.58
N GLU A 262 7.71 10.69 -20.54
CA GLU A 262 8.56 10.93 -21.72
C GLU A 262 8.22 9.95 -22.85
N ASN A 263 7.72 10.47 -23.97
CA ASN A 263 7.20 9.65 -25.07
C ASN A 263 7.51 10.30 -26.44
N LYS A 264 7.20 9.57 -27.52
CA LYS A 264 7.38 10.01 -28.91
C LYS A 264 6.06 10.29 -29.65
N LEU A 265 4.93 10.28 -28.94
CA LEU A 265 3.59 10.43 -29.53
C LEU A 265 3.39 11.86 -30.02
N THR A 266 2.90 12.03 -31.24
CA THR A 266 2.65 13.33 -31.87
C THR A 266 1.21 13.82 -31.66
N GLU A 267 0.94 15.08 -32.00
CA GLU A 267 -0.40 15.67 -32.08
C GLU A 267 -1.34 14.80 -32.93
N ASN A 268 -0.83 14.30 -34.06
CA ASN A 268 -1.57 13.46 -34.98
C ASN A 268 -1.91 12.09 -34.38
N ASP A 269 -1.04 11.56 -33.52
CA ASP A 269 -1.31 10.29 -32.83
C ASP A 269 -2.39 10.46 -31.77
N LEU A 270 -2.37 11.57 -31.02
CA LEU A 270 -3.43 11.93 -30.07
C LEU A 270 -4.77 12.18 -30.78
N ASN A 271 -4.77 12.89 -31.92
CA ASN A 271 -5.96 13.08 -32.75
C ASN A 271 -6.52 11.75 -33.25
N ALA A 272 -5.64 10.87 -33.77
CA ALA A 272 -6.03 9.55 -34.24
C ALA A 272 -6.61 8.69 -33.11
N PHE A 273 -6.03 8.78 -31.90
CA PHE A 273 -6.55 8.13 -30.71
C PHE A 273 -7.96 8.60 -30.36
N ILE A 274 -8.22 9.92 -30.33
CA ILE A 274 -9.56 10.44 -30.03
C ILE A 274 -10.58 9.97 -31.07
N LYS A 275 -10.21 10.03 -32.36
CA LYS A 275 -11.05 9.54 -33.46
C LYS A 275 -11.34 8.05 -33.35
N GLN A 276 -10.35 7.24 -32.97
CA GLN A 276 -10.56 5.81 -32.74
C GLN A 276 -11.47 5.57 -31.54
N TRP A 277 -11.23 6.27 -30.42
CA TRP A 277 -12.08 6.16 -29.23
C TRP A 277 -13.54 6.53 -29.53
N LEU A 278 -13.79 7.56 -30.35
CA LEU A 278 -15.14 7.96 -30.77
C LEU A 278 -15.87 6.89 -31.59
N ASN A 279 -15.12 6.09 -32.36
CA ASN A 279 -15.65 5.03 -33.24
C ASN A 279 -15.59 3.64 -32.62
N SER A 280 -14.93 3.49 -31.46
CA SER A 280 -14.77 2.22 -30.76
C SER A 280 -15.99 1.89 -29.92
N GLU A 281 -16.30 0.60 -29.80
CA GLU A 281 -17.28 0.09 -28.84
C GLU A 281 -16.68 -0.15 -27.44
N SER A 282 -15.34 -0.11 -27.32
CA SER A 282 -14.66 -0.32 -26.04
C SER A 282 -14.94 0.83 -25.07
N ASN A 283 -15.23 0.48 -23.82
CA ASN A 283 -15.49 1.41 -22.73
C ASN A 283 -14.50 1.22 -21.57
N GLU A 284 -13.37 0.54 -21.81
CA GLU A 284 -12.40 0.22 -20.75
C GLU A 284 -11.64 1.46 -20.28
N LEU A 285 -11.23 2.34 -21.19
CA LEU A 285 -10.41 3.51 -20.85
C LEU A 285 -11.24 4.59 -20.14
N TYR A 286 -10.80 4.94 -18.93
CA TYR A 286 -11.38 6.01 -18.10
C TYR A 286 -10.50 7.25 -18.07
N TRP A 287 -9.18 7.08 -18.17
CA TRP A 287 -8.21 8.15 -18.00
C TRP A 287 -6.96 7.94 -18.85
N LEU A 288 -6.55 8.98 -19.58
CA LEU A 288 -5.27 9.04 -20.27
C LEU A 288 -4.59 10.40 -20.02
N GLU A 289 -3.37 10.33 -19.54
CA GLU A 289 -2.43 11.45 -19.40
C GLU A 289 -1.23 11.18 -20.30
N VAL A 290 -0.88 12.17 -21.13
CA VAL A 290 0.32 12.10 -21.97
C VAL A 290 1.11 13.38 -21.80
N LYS A 291 2.38 13.26 -21.39
CA LYS A 291 3.29 14.41 -21.40
C LYS A 291 3.53 14.84 -22.84
N VAL A 292 3.36 16.12 -23.11
CA VAL A 292 3.51 16.74 -24.42
C VAL A 292 4.46 17.92 -24.33
N ALA A 293 5.00 18.38 -25.46
CA ALA A 293 5.82 19.59 -25.47
C ALA A 293 4.94 20.83 -25.14
N ALA A 294 5.48 21.79 -24.38
CA ALA A 294 4.74 23.00 -24.01
C ALA A 294 4.30 23.87 -25.20
N THR A 295 4.89 23.67 -26.38
CA THR A 295 4.62 24.42 -27.61
C THR A 295 3.65 23.70 -28.57
N ARG A 296 2.92 22.69 -28.10
CA ARG A 296 2.05 21.87 -28.97
C ARG A 296 0.88 22.65 -29.55
N ASN A 297 0.50 22.28 -30.76
CA ASN A 297 -0.64 22.88 -31.46
C ASN A 297 -1.93 22.11 -31.12
N VAL A 298 -2.75 22.71 -30.24
CA VAL A 298 -4.06 22.17 -29.84
C VAL A 298 -4.99 21.98 -31.04
N ASP A 299 -4.91 22.86 -32.04
CA ASP A 299 -5.78 22.78 -33.22
C ASP A 299 -5.52 21.51 -34.03
N LEU A 300 -4.28 21.02 -34.07
CA LEU A 300 -3.95 19.75 -34.74
C LEU A 300 -4.53 18.55 -33.97
N ILE A 301 -4.50 18.58 -32.64
CA ILE A 301 -5.09 17.51 -31.82
C ILE A 301 -6.60 17.45 -32.02
N LEU A 302 -7.26 18.61 -32.20
CA LEU A 302 -8.70 18.71 -32.37
C LEU A 302 -9.17 18.67 -33.83
N GLU A 303 -8.26 18.53 -34.79
CA GLU A 303 -8.57 18.63 -36.22
C GLU A 303 -9.61 17.59 -36.66
N GLY A 304 -10.72 18.07 -37.22
CA GLY A 304 -11.81 17.23 -37.73
C GLY A 304 -12.68 16.59 -36.64
N LEU A 305 -12.59 17.06 -35.39
CA LEU A 305 -13.47 16.66 -34.30
C LEU A 305 -14.61 17.67 -34.12
N THR A 306 -15.80 17.18 -33.77
CA THR A 306 -16.89 18.03 -33.27
C THR A 306 -16.69 18.19 -31.77
N VAL A 307 -16.23 19.38 -31.34
CA VAL A 307 -15.93 19.69 -29.94
C VAL A 307 -16.87 20.75 -29.40
N GLU A 308 -17.25 20.61 -28.14
CA GLU A 308 -18.04 21.59 -27.39
C GLU A 308 -17.24 22.10 -26.19
N PRO A 309 -17.56 23.29 -25.62
CA PRO A 309 -17.01 23.69 -24.34
C PRO A 309 -17.39 22.67 -23.26
N ASP A 310 -16.40 22.20 -22.49
CA ASP A 310 -16.68 21.24 -21.43
C ASP A 310 -17.44 21.91 -20.27
N THR A 311 -18.54 21.30 -19.87
CA THR A 311 -19.38 21.74 -18.75
C THR A 311 -19.16 20.92 -17.48
N TYR A 312 -18.26 19.94 -17.53
CA TYR A 312 -17.85 19.14 -16.39
C TYR A 312 -17.15 20.03 -15.35
N ARG A 313 -17.79 20.19 -14.19
CA ARG A 313 -17.36 21.06 -13.08
C ARG A 313 -17.54 20.36 -11.74
N LEU A 314 -17.31 19.05 -11.68
CA LEU A 314 -17.28 18.36 -10.39
C LEU A 314 -16.06 18.86 -9.60
N ASP A 315 -16.29 19.29 -8.35
CA ASP A 315 -15.22 19.49 -7.37
C ASP A 315 -14.52 18.14 -7.24
N ASN A 316 -13.34 18.02 -7.84
CA ASN A 316 -12.56 16.80 -7.71
C ASN A 316 -11.38 17.05 -6.80
N SER A 317 -10.89 15.99 -6.18
CA SER A 317 -9.57 16.03 -5.56
C SER A 317 -8.62 15.21 -6.40
N LYS A 318 -7.54 15.84 -6.87
CA LYS A 318 -6.33 15.14 -7.27
C LYS A 318 -5.64 14.75 -5.98
N CYS A 319 -5.94 13.54 -5.52
CA CYS A 319 -4.97 12.86 -4.68
C CYS A 319 -3.66 12.84 -5.44
N SER A 320 -2.53 13.06 -4.75
CA SER A 320 -1.22 12.63 -5.25
C SER A 320 -1.48 11.30 -5.95
N CYS A 321 -1.46 11.30 -7.30
CA CYS A 321 -2.21 10.30 -8.08
C CYS A 321 -1.97 8.94 -7.43
N PRO A 322 -3.01 8.11 -7.14
CA PRO A 322 -2.76 6.86 -6.47
C PRO A 322 -1.72 6.06 -7.25
N TYR A 323 -1.48 6.37 -8.54
CA TYR A 323 -0.47 5.85 -9.47
C TYR A 323 0.87 6.62 -9.59
N ARG A 324 1.04 7.77 -8.94
CA ARG A 324 2.30 8.54 -8.86
C ARG A 324 2.81 8.51 -7.42
N ARG A 325 4.06 8.08 -7.19
CA ARG A 325 4.68 8.17 -5.86
C ARG A 325 5.02 9.64 -5.59
N PHE A 326 4.19 10.32 -4.81
CA PHE A 326 4.58 11.55 -4.13
C PHE A 326 4.90 11.20 -2.68
N ASP A 327 5.87 11.90 -2.08
CA ASP A 327 6.29 11.69 -0.69
C ASP A 327 5.17 11.91 0.34
N LYS A 328 4.02 12.47 -0.09
CA LYS A 328 2.82 12.68 0.72
C LYS A 328 1.55 12.38 -0.08
N SER A 329 0.69 11.52 0.45
CA SER A 329 -0.67 11.24 -0.06
C SER A 329 -1.67 12.36 0.27
N GLU A 330 -1.29 13.61 0.08
CA GLU A 330 -2.19 14.74 0.28
C GLU A 330 -3.11 14.87 -0.97
N CYS A 331 -4.41 14.91 -0.75
CA CYS A 331 -5.37 15.20 -1.81
C CYS A 331 -5.52 16.71 -1.96
N VAL A 332 -5.10 17.21 -3.12
CA VAL A 332 -5.25 18.61 -3.51
C VAL A 332 -6.51 18.74 -4.36
N PRO A 333 -7.28 19.83 -4.23
CA PRO A 333 -8.36 20.13 -5.18
C PRO A 333 -7.83 20.12 -6.61
N PHE A 334 -8.61 19.56 -7.53
CA PHE A 334 -8.33 19.58 -8.95
C PHE A 334 -9.55 20.09 -9.69
N ASP A 335 -9.35 21.26 -10.28
CA ASP A 335 -10.31 21.85 -11.19
C ASP A 335 -9.83 21.56 -12.61
N PHE A 336 -10.74 21.02 -13.42
CA PHE A 336 -10.49 20.96 -14.85
C PHE A 336 -10.34 22.39 -15.39
N PRO A 337 -9.37 22.63 -16.29
CA PRO A 337 -9.18 23.94 -16.89
C PRO A 337 -10.46 24.46 -17.54
N GLU A 338 -10.71 25.76 -17.41
CA GLU A 338 -11.94 26.38 -17.93
C GLU A 338 -12.07 26.25 -19.46
N ASP A 339 -10.95 26.12 -20.16
CA ASP A 339 -10.87 26.00 -21.62
C ASP A 339 -10.99 24.56 -22.14
N ALA A 340 -11.17 23.59 -21.24
CA ALA A 340 -11.39 22.18 -21.58
C ALA A 340 -12.52 22.01 -22.61
N LYS A 341 -12.33 21.04 -23.50
CA LYS A 341 -13.26 20.68 -24.57
C LYS A 341 -13.90 19.35 -24.27
N GLN A 342 -15.09 19.13 -24.80
CA GLN A 342 -15.80 17.87 -24.69
C GLN A 342 -16.02 17.28 -26.08
N VAL A 343 -15.83 15.97 -26.20
CA VAL A 343 -16.28 15.18 -27.33
C VAL A 343 -17.30 14.15 -26.86
N THR A 344 -18.29 13.86 -27.71
CA THR A 344 -19.38 12.94 -27.38
C THR A 344 -19.46 11.86 -28.45
N ARG A 345 -19.55 10.60 -28.05
CA ARG A 345 -19.75 9.50 -28.99
C ARG A 345 -21.08 9.62 -29.74
N PRO A 346 -21.23 9.00 -30.92
CA PRO A 346 -22.49 8.98 -31.66
C PRO A 346 -23.68 8.41 -30.87
N ASN A 347 -23.43 7.61 -29.83
CA ASN A 347 -24.46 7.10 -28.93
C ASN A 347 -25.08 8.17 -28.02
N GLY A 348 -24.47 9.36 -27.91
CA GLY A 348 -24.93 10.48 -27.10
C GLY A 348 -24.80 10.30 -25.58
N ILE A 349 -24.24 9.18 -25.12
CA ILE A 349 -24.15 8.82 -23.70
C ILE A 349 -22.71 8.98 -23.19
N ASP A 350 -21.74 8.44 -23.94
CA ASP A 350 -20.34 8.47 -23.52
C ASP A 350 -19.70 9.78 -23.98
N MET A 351 -19.21 10.54 -23.00
CA MET A 351 -18.58 11.84 -23.19
C MET A 351 -17.15 11.77 -22.66
N ALA A 352 -16.24 12.48 -23.32
CA ALA A 352 -14.87 12.62 -22.85
C ALA A 352 -14.46 14.09 -22.81
N SER A 353 -13.85 14.47 -21.70
CA SER A 353 -13.22 15.76 -21.47
C SER A 353 -11.78 15.72 -21.97
N ILE A 354 -11.43 16.71 -22.78
CA ILE A 354 -10.12 16.91 -23.39
C ILE A 354 -9.56 18.21 -22.85
N SER A 355 -8.38 18.16 -22.27
CA SER A 355 -7.70 19.35 -21.78
C SER A 355 -6.22 19.28 -22.04
N ILE A 356 -5.58 20.43 -22.25
CA ILE A 356 -4.13 20.53 -22.37
C ILE A 356 -3.68 21.64 -21.42
N THR A 357 -2.96 21.28 -20.37
CA THR A 357 -2.37 22.28 -19.45
C THR A 357 -0.87 22.17 -19.49
N GLU A 358 -0.20 23.30 -19.71
CA GLU A 358 1.26 23.41 -19.71
C GLU A 358 1.90 22.39 -20.67
N ASP A 359 2.31 21.25 -20.17
CA ASP A 359 3.00 20.17 -20.87
C ASP A 359 2.27 18.82 -20.77
N VAL A 360 0.97 18.79 -20.49
CA VAL A 360 0.19 17.55 -20.36
C VAL A 360 -1.12 17.60 -21.15
N PHE A 361 -1.32 16.58 -21.99
CA PHE A 361 -2.60 16.25 -22.60
C PHE A 361 -3.39 15.33 -21.67
N PHE A 362 -4.65 15.68 -21.44
CA PHE A 362 -5.60 14.93 -20.64
C PHE A 362 -6.77 14.49 -21.50
N PHE A 363 -7.15 13.23 -21.32
CA PHE A 363 -8.37 12.66 -21.85
C PHE A 363 -9.08 11.89 -20.74
N HIS A 364 -10.22 12.41 -20.30
CA HIS A 364 -10.98 11.91 -19.17
C HIS A 364 -12.37 11.48 -19.61
N VAL A 365 -12.78 10.26 -19.24
CA VAL A 365 -14.09 9.69 -19.57
C VAL A 365 -14.91 9.45 -18.30
N ARG A 366 -14.28 8.91 -17.26
CA ARG A 366 -14.93 8.55 -15.99
C ARG A 366 -14.00 8.82 -14.82
N ASN A 367 -14.60 9.02 -13.64
CA ASN A 367 -13.86 9.20 -12.40
C ASN A 367 -13.35 7.85 -11.91
N ASP A 368 -12.15 7.51 -12.33
CA ASP A 368 -11.36 6.42 -11.79
C ASP A 368 -9.88 6.81 -11.89
N GLY A 369 -9.09 6.44 -10.88
CA GLY A 369 -7.66 6.75 -10.86
C GLY A 369 -7.20 8.07 -10.21
N PRO A 370 -6.43 8.95 -10.89
CA PRO A 370 -5.85 10.17 -10.31
C PRO A 370 -6.87 11.15 -9.77
N ILE A 371 -8.08 11.09 -10.31
CA ILE A 371 -9.20 11.90 -9.92
C ILE A 371 -10.21 11.00 -9.23
N THR A 372 -10.31 11.16 -7.92
CA THR A 372 -11.37 10.53 -7.14
C THR A 372 -12.36 11.62 -6.72
N ILE A 373 -13.64 11.26 -6.66
CA ILE A 373 -14.66 12.09 -6.02
C ILE A 373 -14.10 12.44 -4.63
N PRO A 374 -14.16 13.71 -4.19
CA PRO A 374 -13.56 14.14 -2.94
C PRO A 374 -13.93 13.15 -1.85
N ARG A 375 -12.91 12.61 -1.16
CA ARG A 375 -13.19 11.84 0.05
C ARG A 375 -14.09 12.73 0.92
N PRO A 376 -15.21 12.20 1.43
CA PRO A 376 -16.07 12.98 2.29
C PRO A 376 -15.18 13.56 3.38
N ILE A 377 -15.20 14.88 3.52
CA ILE A 377 -14.41 15.59 4.53
C ILE A 377 -14.63 14.83 5.83
N GLU A 378 -13.58 14.17 6.32
CA GLU A 378 -13.61 13.58 7.64
C GLU A 378 -13.82 14.75 8.59
N LEU A 379 -15.07 14.91 9.05
CA LEU A 379 -15.40 15.96 9.99
C LEU A 379 -14.43 15.82 11.15
N PRO A 380 -13.83 16.95 11.60
CA PRO A 380 -12.91 16.92 12.72
C PRO A 380 -13.55 16.14 13.86
N PRO A 381 -12.77 15.31 14.57
CA PRO A 381 -13.31 14.50 15.66
C PRO A 381 -14.11 15.41 16.59
N THR A 382 -15.31 14.97 16.93
CA THR A 382 -16.20 15.68 17.85
C THR A 382 -15.48 15.92 19.17
N ALA A 383 -15.92 16.91 19.96
CA ALA A 383 -15.36 17.13 21.29
C ALA A 383 -15.40 15.85 22.15
N GLU A 384 -16.41 15.00 21.95
CA GLU A 384 -16.55 13.70 22.62
C GLU A 384 -15.51 12.67 22.15
N GLU A 385 -15.27 12.56 20.84
CA GLU A 385 -14.19 11.72 20.28
C GLU A 385 -12.81 12.21 20.73
N GLN A 386 -12.56 13.52 20.74
CA GLN A 386 -11.30 14.11 21.22
C GLN A 386 -11.08 13.84 22.71
N ASN A 387 -12.14 13.93 23.52
CA ASN A 387 -12.08 13.62 24.94
C ASN A 387 -11.80 12.13 25.18
N LEU A 388 -12.41 11.24 24.39
CA LEU A 388 -12.16 9.80 24.45
C LEU A 388 -10.73 9.46 24.02
N GLU A 389 -10.22 10.04 22.94
CA GLU A 389 -8.84 9.86 22.51
C GLU A 389 -7.83 10.39 23.54
N ALA A 390 -8.12 11.53 24.18
CA ALA A 390 -7.29 12.06 25.26
C ALA A 390 -7.32 11.13 26.48
N ALA A 391 -8.50 10.62 26.86
CA ALA A 391 -8.66 9.65 27.94
C ALA A 391 -7.93 8.33 27.61
N MET A 392 -7.99 7.86 26.36
CA MET A 392 -7.24 6.69 25.90
C MET A 392 -5.74 6.89 26.01
N ARG A 393 -5.22 8.05 25.58
CA ARG A 393 -3.78 8.36 25.73
C ARG A 393 -3.35 8.38 27.20
N GLN A 394 -4.17 8.92 28.09
CA GLN A 394 -3.91 8.90 29.53
C GLN A 394 -3.96 7.47 30.10
N ALA A 395 -4.94 6.67 29.70
CA ALA A 395 -5.05 5.27 30.11
C ALA A 395 -3.87 4.43 29.60
N GLU A 396 -3.41 4.64 28.36
CA GLU A 396 -2.23 3.98 27.79
C GLU A 396 -0.94 4.35 28.52
N GLN A 397 -0.78 5.62 28.88
CA GLN A 397 0.33 6.07 29.73
C GLN A 397 0.28 5.39 31.11
N PHE A 398 -0.90 5.30 31.71
CA PHE A 398 -1.09 4.66 33.01
C PHE A 398 -0.80 3.15 32.97
N VAL A 399 -1.27 2.45 31.93
CA VAL A 399 -0.92 1.04 31.67
C VAL A 399 0.59 0.89 31.48
N GLY A 400 1.24 1.85 30.80
CA GLY A 400 2.70 1.91 30.66
C GLY A 400 3.41 1.99 32.00
N ILE A 401 2.97 2.89 32.90
CA ILE A 401 3.52 3.04 34.24
C ILE A 401 3.33 1.76 35.06
N ILE A 402 2.13 1.16 35.05
CA ILE A 402 1.87 -0.11 35.76
C ILE A 402 2.78 -1.23 35.24
N ARG A 403 3.04 -1.30 33.93
CA ARG A 403 3.97 -2.27 33.35
C ARG A 403 5.40 -2.01 33.80
N GLU A 404 5.84 -0.77 33.91
CA GLU A 404 7.16 -0.42 34.43
C GLU A 404 7.30 -0.76 35.92
N ASP A 405 6.28 -0.48 36.72
CA ASP A 405 6.23 -0.85 38.13
C ASP A 405 6.25 -2.37 38.31
N PHE A 406 5.52 -3.12 37.47
CA PHE A 406 5.56 -4.58 37.48
C PHE A 406 6.97 -5.11 37.14
N VAL A 407 7.64 -4.54 36.14
CA VAL A 407 9.01 -4.91 35.77
C VAL A 407 10.02 -4.56 36.88
N ARG A 408 9.88 -3.38 37.49
CA ARG A 408 10.73 -2.91 38.60
C ARG A 408 10.52 -3.75 39.85
N HIS A 409 9.27 -4.04 40.21
CA HIS A 409 8.92 -4.92 41.32
C HIS A 409 9.48 -6.34 41.08
N ARG A 410 9.34 -6.89 39.86
CA ARG A 410 9.94 -8.18 39.47
C ARG A 410 11.48 -8.19 39.53
N PHE A 411 12.12 -7.06 39.24
CA PHE A 411 13.57 -6.92 39.36
C PHE A 411 14.01 -6.86 40.84
N ASN A 412 13.33 -6.07 41.67
CA ASN A 412 13.61 -5.97 43.10
C ASN A 412 13.35 -7.30 43.83
N MET A 413 12.33 -8.05 43.43
CA MET A 413 12.05 -9.41 43.92
C MET A 413 13.19 -10.40 43.69
N ARG A 414 14.05 -10.18 42.67
CA ARG A 414 15.24 -11.03 42.45
C ARG A 414 16.39 -10.70 43.42
N MET A 415 16.33 -9.57 44.11
CA MET A 415 17.42 -9.03 44.94
C MET A 415 17.15 -9.11 46.45
N ALA A 416 15.91 -9.37 46.90
CA ALA A 416 15.55 -9.45 48.32
C ALA A 416 15.73 -10.86 48.91
N GLU A 417 16.60 -11.00 49.92
CA GLU A 417 16.86 -12.25 50.65
C GLU A 417 16.15 -12.26 52.02
N GLY A 418 14.92 -12.77 52.09
CA GLY A 418 14.22 -12.94 53.37
C GLY A 418 12.91 -13.72 53.27
N ALA A 419 12.54 -14.48 54.31
CA ALA A 419 11.29 -15.26 54.34
C ALA A 419 10.08 -14.52 54.96
N ARG A 420 10.30 -13.39 55.64
CA ARG A 420 9.23 -12.55 56.20
C ARG A 420 8.66 -11.56 55.18
N GLU A 421 9.47 -11.10 54.24
CA GLU A 421 9.06 -10.15 53.17
C GLU A 421 8.15 -10.80 52.12
N ARG A 422 8.30 -12.11 51.88
CA ARG A 422 7.55 -12.85 50.84
C ARG A 422 6.01 -12.79 50.91
N ARG A 423 5.42 -12.67 52.11
CA ARG A 423 3.94 -12.59 52.25
C ARG A 423 3.39 -11.21 51.92
N ASP A 424 4.14 -10.16 52.23
CA ASP A 424 3.76 -8.79 51.88
C ASP A 424 4.04 -8.53 50.38
N GLU A 425 5.07 -9.17 49.83
CA GLU A 425 5.43 -9.14 48.40
C GLU A 425 4.41 -9.85 47.48
N ASP A 426 3.89 -11.03 47.86
CA ASP A 426 2.84 -11.72 47.10
C ASP A 426 1.54 -10.90 47.07
N HIS A 427 1.27 -10.15 48.15
CA HIS A 427 0.13 -9.22 48.22
C HIS A 427 0.34 -8.01 47.31
N GLU A 428 1.54 -7.42 47.27
CA GLU A 428 1.87 -6.32 46.35
C GLU A 428 1.79 -6.75 44.88
N ARG A 429 2.29 -7.95 44.54
CA ARG A 429 2.19 -8.50 43.19
C ARG A 429 0.73 -8.67 42.76
N MET A 430 -0.10 -9.26 43.62
CA MET A 430 -1.53 -9.42 43.38
C MET A 430 -2.22 -8.06 43.17
N ILE A 431 -1.84 -7.03 43.95
CA ILE A 431 -2.36 -5.67 43.78
C ILE A 431 -1.95 -5.07 42.43
N ILE A 432 -0.70 -5.25 41.98
CA ILE A 432 -0.23 -4.75 40.68
C ILE A 432 -0.96 -5.45 39.52
N GLU A 433 -1.16 -6.77 39.60
CA GLU A 433 -1.88 -7.55 38.59
C GLU A 433 -3.36 -7.15 38.51
N ILE A 434 -4.03 -6.92 39.65
CA ILE A 434 -5.41 -6.40 39.70
C ILE A 434 -5.49 -5.02 39.06
N ARG A 435 -4.53 -4.12 39.37
CA ARG A 435 -4.48 -2.78 38.78
C ARG A 435 -4.23 -2.82 37.27
N GLN A 436 -3.35 -3.69 36.81
CA GLN A 436 -3.07 -3.89 35.39
C GLN A 436 -4.32 -4.38 34.67
N HIS A 437 -5.02 -5.37 35.22
CA HIS A 437 -6.23 -5.90 34.59
C HIS A 437 -7.36 -4.87 34.55
N ALA A 438 -7.54 -4.10 35.64
CA ALA A 438 -8.52 -3.01 35.69
C ALA A 438 -8.21 -1.92 34.64
N ALA A 439 -6.96 -1.46 34.54
CA ALA A 439 -6.55 -0.44 33.58
C ALA A 439 -6.69 -0.92 32.12
N MET A 440 -6.41 -2.19 31.85
CA MET A 440 -6.56 -2.76 30.51
C MET A 440 -8.04 -2.93 30.11
N ASN A 441 -8.90 -3.29 31.06
CA ASN A 441 -10.35 -3.33 30.84
C ASN A 441 -10.93 -1.93 30.58
N GLU A 442 -10.44 -0.91 31.29
CA GLU A 442 -10.83 0.48 31.06
C GLU A 442 -10.42 0.96 29.67
N LEU A 443 -9.17 0.68 29.24
CA LEU A 443 -8.70 1.01 27.89
C LEU A 443 -9.53 0.32 26.80
N ASN A 444 -9.87 -0.96 26.99
CA ASN A 444 -10.71 -1.69 26.04
C ASN A 444 -12.14 -1.11 25.97
N ASN A 445 -12.69 -0.66 27.10
CA ASN A 445 -13.99 0.00 27.13
C ASN A 445 -13.96 1.35 26.39
N LEU A 446 -12.92 2.16 26.61
CA LEU A 446 -12.73 3.42 25.88
C LEU A 446 -12.61 3.20 24.36
N ARG A 447 -11.87 2.17 23.94
CA ARG A 447 -11.77 1.78 22.51
C ARG A 447 -13.13 1.38 21.93
N ALA A 448 -13.91 0.59 22.66
CA ALA A 448 -15.24 0.18 22.24
C ALA A 448 -16.22 1.37 22.15
N GLN A 449 -16.13 2.34 23.06
CA GLN A 449 -16.93 3.56 23.03
C GLN A 449 -16.58 4.44 21.82
N LEU A 450 -15.29 4.64 21.57
CA LEU A 450 -14.83 5.40 20.40
C LEU A 450 -15.28 4.74 19.10
N GLN A 451 -15.15 3.43 18.98
CA GLN A 451 -15.61 2.68 17.82
C GLN A 451 -17.13 2.83 17.61
N ASN A 452 -17.94 2.68 18.67
CA ASN A 452 -19.39 2.84 18.57
C ASN A 452 -19.79 4.26 18.13
N LEU A 453 -19.11 5.29 18.63
CA LEU A 453 -19.37 6.68 18.23
C LEU A 453 -19.02 6.91 16.76
N GLN A 454 -17.88 6.40 16.30
CA GLN A 454 -17.47 6.47 14.90
C GLN A 454 -18.45 5.73 13.98
N GLU A 455 -18.95 4.56 14.40
CA GLU A 455 -19.97 3.81 13.67
C GLU A 455 -21.31 4.56 13.59
N GLN A 456 -21.77 5.15 14.69
CA GLN A 456 -22.99 5.96 14.71
C GLN A 456 -22.87 7.19 13.80
N ARG A 457 -21.73 7.87 13.85
CA ARG A 457 -21.43 9.02 12.99
C ARG A 457 -21.41 8.61 11.51
N GLY A 458 -20.78 7.48 11.20
CA GLY A 458 -20.77 6.91 9.84
C GLY A 458 -22.18 6.61 9.32
N ARG A 459 -23.05 6.02 10.15
CA ARG A 459 -24.46 5.76 9.81
C ARG A 459 -25.26 7.04 9.59
N GLN A 460 -25.03 8.06 10.43
CA GLN A 460 -25.71 9.35 10.30
C GLN A 460 -25.29 10.10 9.03
N GLN A 461 -24.00 10.06 8.68
CA GLN A 461 -23.50 10.63 7.43
C GLN A 461 -24.05 9.89 6.20
N ALA A 462 -24.11 8.56 6.24
CA ALA A 462 -24.69 7.77 5.15
C ALA A 462 -26.16 8.12 4.92
N ARG A 463 -26.93 8.33 6.01
CA ARG A 463 -28.33 8.75 5.93
C ARG A 463 -28.49 10.15 5.32
N LEU A 464 -27.69 11.13 5.74
CA LEU A 464 -27.73 12.48 5.17
C LEU A 464 -27.40 12.48 3.68
N ARG A 465 -26.43 11.67 3.23
CA ARG A 465 -26.12 11.54 1.80
C ARG A 465 -27.25 10.91 1.00
N ALA A 466 -27.89 9.88 1.53
CA ALA A 466 -29.05 9.27 0.87
C ALA A 466 -30.19 10.30 0.71
N GLU A 467 -30.43 11.13 1.72
CA GLU A 467 -31.41 12.21 1.67
C GLU A 467 -31.03 13.28 0.62
N GLU A 468 -29.74 13.68 0.52
CA GLU A 468 -29.25 14.61 -0.51
C GLU A 468 -29.31 14.05 -1.94
N GLU A 469 -29.04 12.76 -2.12
CA GLU A 469 -29.16 12.10 -3.44
C GLU A 469 -30.62 12.00 -3.88
N ILE A 470 -31.54 11.69 -2.97
CA ILE A 470 -32.99 11.68 -3.24
C ILE A 470 -33.45 13.09 -3.65
N ASP A 471 -32.98 14.14 -2.96
CA ASP A 471 -33.32 15.52 -3.32
C ASP A 471 -32.66 15.98 -4.63
N ARG A 472 -31.46 15.49 -4.95
CA ARG A 472 -30.84 15.71 -6.26
C ARG A 472 -31.61 15.02 -7.39
N PHE A 473 -32.05 13.79 -7.17
CA PHE A 473 -32.88 13.05 -8.12
C PHE A 473 -34.20 13.77 -8.39
N ARG A 474 -34.91 14.21 -7.34
CA ARG A 474 -36.13 15.03 -7.46
C ARG A 474 -35.91 16.32 -8.23
N ARG A 475 -34.78 17.01 -8.01
CA ARG A 475 -34.43 18.23 -8.77
C ARG A 475 -34.15 17.97 -10.24
N ARG A 476 -33.53 16.83 -10.58
CA ARG A 476 -33.33 16.40 -11.98
C ARG A 476 -34.66 16.08 -12.66
N GLU A 477 -35.55 15.37 -11.97
CA GLU A 477 -36.87 15.02 -12.47
C GLU A 477 -37.75 16.26 -12.73
N GLN A 478 -37.74 17.23 -11.80
CA GLN A 478 -38.44 18.52 -11.98
C GLN A 478 -37.88 19.37 -13.13
N ARG A 479 -36.57 19.28 -13.41
CA ARG A 479 -35.99 19.94 -14.60
C ARG A 479 -36.45 19.25 -15.88
N PHE A 480 -36.46 17.92 -15.90
CA PHE A 480 -36.91 17.14 -17.06
C PHE A 480 -38.38 17.44 -17.41
N GLN A 481 -39.25 17.58 -16.40
CA GLN A 481 -40.65 17.96 -16.59
C GLN A 481 -40.88 19.40 -17.04
N ARG A 482 -39.89 20.30 -16.96
CA ARG A 482 -39.97 21.68 -17.48
C ARG A 482 -39.52 21.81 -18.94
N PHE A 483 -38.89 20.77 -19.49
CA PHE A 483 -38.45 20.71 -20.88
C PHE A 483 -39.41 19.92 -21.79
N GLN A 484 -40.46 19.32 -21.22
CA GLN A 484 -41.65 18.85 -21.93
C GLN A 484 -42.74 19.93 -21.85
#